data_AF-E8U8A7-F1
#
_entry.id   AF-E8U8A7-F1
#
_cell.length_a   1.000
_cell.length_b   1.000
_cell.length_c   1.000
_cell.angle_alpha   90.00
_cell.angle_beta   90.00
_cell.angle_gamma   90.00
#
_symmetry.space_group_name_H-M   'P 1'
#
loop_
_entity.id
_entity.type
_entity.pdbx_description
1 polymer ?
#
loop_
_entity_poly.entity_id
_entity_poly.type
_entity_poly.pdbx_seq_one_letter_code
_entity_poly.pdbx_strand_id
1 'polypeptide(L)'
;MTAGTLSRTGARVERLPLARFTTVGVGGEAEVWFVENHAQLAEAMEAPYRVLGGGSNLVVADAGVEERVVRLTGAFAQKDLEPDPALSDDAVVVTGWVGGGVPLPGLLRTLQKLGLSNLEGTVGVPAQVGGAVWMNAGTRYGEMFDGLHTLEIVTPGGTRVVTPDDLAWGYRNSGIPRNHVVTRVRLKLVRRAPEDVQAKMDAADAARKGQPKMRTPGCAFKNPGGVSAGKLIDEAGLKGTRVGNAMIAPEHANFIVNLGGATSADVLALLDLIRARVGVDLELEYELWP
;
A
#
# COMPACT_ATOMS: atom_id res chain seq x y z
N MET A 1 13.69 -2.06 24.87
CA MET A 1 12.58 -1.13 24.59
C MET A 1 13.16 0.27 24.72
N THR A 2 13.53 0.89 23.60
CA THR A 2 13.83 2.33 23.56
C THR A 2 12.54 3.06 23.92
N ALA A 3 12.56 3.85 25.00
CA ALA A 3 11.40 4.64 25.40
C ALA A 3 11.12 5.69 24.31
N GLY A 4 9.92 5.67 23.73
CA GLY A 4 9.51 6.69 22.76
C GLY A 4 9.49 8.08 23.40
N THR A 5 9.86 9.08 22.62
CA THR A 5 9.72 10.49 23.00
C THR A 5 8.43 11.06 22.41
N LEU A 6 7.96 12.16 22.98
CA LEU A 6 6.86 12.94 22.41
C LEU A 6 7.42 14.15 21.66
N SER A 7 6.86 14.43 20.49
CA SER A 7 7.15 15.64 19.73
C SER A 7 6.53 16.89 20.37
N ARG A 8 6.76 18.09 19.82
CA ARG A 8 6.17 19.34 20.34
C ARG A 8 4.64 19.31 20.34
N THR A 9 4.04 18.64 19.36
CA THR A 9 2.59 18.47 19.21
C THR A 9 2.08 17.14 19.78
N GLY A 10 2.93 16.42 20.51
CA GLY A 10 2.58 15.17 21.21
C GLY A 10 2.51 13.94 20.30
N ALA A 11 3.11 13.96 19.10
CA ALA A 11 3.26 12.74 18.32
C ALA A 11 4.23 11.79 19.02
N ARG A 12 3.95 10.49 19.03
CA ARG A 12 4.89 9.49 19.54
C ARG A 12 6.00 9.26 18.51
N VAL A 13 7.25 9.39 18.94
CA VAL A 13 8.44 9.24 18.09
C VAL A 13 9.35 8.17 18.67
N GLU A 14 9.72 7.18 17.85
CA GLU A 14 10.57 6.06 18.26
C GLU A 14 11.57 5.71 17.16
N ARG A 15 12.81 5.37 17.52
CA ARG A 15 13.74 4.73 16.60
C ARG A 15 13.47 3.23 16.56
N LEU A 16 13.02 2.72 15.41
CA LEU A 16 12.54 1.35 15.23
C LEU A 16 13.04 0.74 13.90
N PRO A 17 13.30 -0.58 13.85
CA PRO A 17 13.63 -1.26 12.60
C PRO A 17 12.40 -1.34 11.69
N LEU A 18 12.54 -0.86 10.45
CA LEU A 18 11.49 -0.81 9.44
C LEU A 18 11.08 -2.18 8.93
N ALA A 19 11.90 -3.21 9.11
CA ALA A 19 11.54 -4.62 8.93
C ALA A 19 10.30 -5.07 9.73
N ARG A 20 9.93 -4.34 10.80
CA ARG A 20 8.68 -4.57 11.56
C ARG A 20 7.43 -4.08 10.85
N PHE A 21 7.60 -3.19 9.88
CA PHE A 21 6.53 -2.47 9.20
C PHE A 21 6.45 -2.77 7.70
N THR A 22 7.39 -3.53 7.15
CA THR A 22 7.33 -4.05 5.77
C THR A 22 6.86 -5.50 5.75
N THR A 23 6.08 -5.89 4.73
CA THR A 23 5.57 -7.26 4.62
C THR A 23 6.65 -8.27 4.26
N VAL A 24 7.66 -7.84 3.50
CA VAL A 24 8.86 -8.62 3.22
C VAL A 24 9.75 -8.79 4.45
N GLY A 25 9.66 -7.86 5.41
CA GLY A 25 10.40 -7.99 6.65
C GLY A 25 11.86 -7.59 6.59
N VAL A 26 12.20 -6.64 5.72
CA VAL A 26 13.55 -6.06 5.59
C VAL A 26 13.48 -4.55 5.82
N GLY A 27 14.58 -3.95 6.25
CA GLY A 27 14.68 -2.53 6.56
C GLY A 27 15.31 -2.24 7.91
N GLY A 28 16.36 -1.41 7.90
CA GLY A 28 17.08 -0.95 9.09
C GLY A 28 16.28 0.02 9.96
N GLU A 29 16.97 0.65 10.91
CA GLU A 29 16.32 1.56 11.86
C GLU A 29 16.02 2.94 11.26
N ALA A 30 14.87 3.50 11.61
CA ALA A 30 14.52 4.87 11.27
C ALA A 30 13.80 5.55 12.43
N GLU A 31 13.78 6.88 12.42
CA GLU A 31 12.93 7.67 13.33
C GLU A 31 11.48 7.61 12.84
N VAL A 32 10.62 6.88 13.55
CA VAL A 32 9.23 6.65 13.18
C VAL A 32 8.32 7.56 14.00
N TRP A 33 7.55 8.39 13.29
CA TRP A 33 6.55 9.31 13.84
C TRP A 33 5.16 8.68 13.70
N PHE A 34 4.48 8.46 14.83
CA PHE A 34 3.09 8.03 14.87
C PHE A 34 2.20 9.25 15.03
N VAL A 35 1.54 9.62 13.94
CA VAL A 35 0.81 10.88 13.77
C VAL A 35 -0.69 10.60 13.76
N GLU A 36 -1.43 11.33 14.59
CA GLU A 36 -2.86 11.10 14.83
C GLU A 36 -3.75 12.27 14.39
N ASN A 37 -3.18 13.45 14.14
CA ASN A 37 -3.91 14.65 13.73
C ASN A 37 -3.04 15.58 12.86
N HIS A 38 -3.66 16.62 12.29
CA HIS A 38 -3.00 17.55 11.36
C HIS A 38 -1.86 18.36 11.98
N ALA A 39 -1.91 18.72 13.27
CA ALA A 39 -0.84 19.45 13.91
C ALA A 39 0.43 18.59 14.03
N GLN A 40 0.26 17.32 14.40
CA GLN A 40 1.33 16.32 14.44
C GLN A 40 1.90 16.03 13.05
N LEU A 41 1.04 15.96 12.04
CA LEU A 41 1.48 15.77 10.66
C LEU A 41 2.30 16.97 10.17
N ALA A 42 1.82 18.19 10.43
CA ALA A 42 2.51 19.40 10.06
C ALA A 42 3.91 19.48 10.70
N GLU A 43 4.04 19.19 12.00
CA GLU A 43 5.34 19.13 12.67
C GLU A 43 6.26 18.06 12.05
N ALA A 44 5.73 16.86 11.79
CA ALA A 44 6.51 15.78 11.19
C ALA A 44 7.07 16.17 9.80
N MET A 45 6.31 16.97 9.04
CA MET A 45 6.66 17.47 7.72
C MET A 45 7.63 18.67 7.72
N GLU A 46 8.04 19.20 8.87
CA GLU A 46 9.02 20.30 8.99
C GLU A 46 10.46 19.89 8.57
N ALA A 47 10.71 18.59 8.37
CA ALA A 47 11.99 18.04 7.90
C ALA A 47 11.74 16.98 6.80
N PRO A 48 12.75 16.54 6.03
CA PRO A 48 12.58 15.47 5.07
C PRO A 48 11.88 14.25 5.67
N TYR A 49 10.85 13.75 4.98
CA TYR A 49 10.01 12.69 5.49
C TYR A 49 9.59 11.72 4.39
N ARG A 50 9.19 10.53 4.81
CA ARG A 50 8.55 9.49 4.00
C ARG A 50 7.28 9.02 4.71
N VAL A 51 6.25 8.63 3.96
CA VAL A 51 5.02 8.09 4.55
C VAL A 51 5.03 6.57 4.44
N LEU A 52 4.83 5.89 5.57
CA LEU A 52 4.82 4.44 5.65
C LEU A 52 3.43 3.92 5.99
N GLY A 53 2.79 3.34 4.98
CA GLY A 53 1.50 2.67 5.09
C GLY A 53 1.60 1.24 5.66
N GLY A 54 1.03 0.29 4.92
CA GLY A 54 1.13 -1.15 5.23
C GLY A 54 2.50 -1.78 4.89
N GLY A 55 3.41 -1.02 4.29
CA GLY A 55 4.76 -1.47 3.90
C GLY A 55 4.76 -2.68 2.95
N SER A 56 3.68 -2.84 2.18
CA SER A 56 3.44 -4.01 1.34
C SER A 56 3.97 -3.92 -0.07
N ASN A 57 4.61 -2.79 -0.41
CA ASN A 57 5.29 -2.55 -1.68
C ASN A 57 6.72 -2.02 -1.48
N LEU A 58 7.30 -2.19 -0.27
CA LEU A 58 8.57 -1.57 0.09
C LEU A 58 9.68 -2.60 0.29
N VAL A 59 10.86 -2.27 -0.25
CA VAL A 59 12.14 -2.87 0.13
C VAL A 59 13.00 -1.74 0.68
N VAL A 60 13.19 -1.73 1.99
CA VAL A 60 13.95 -0.68 2.68
C VAL A 60 15.36 -1.17 2.95
N ALA A 61 16.35 -0.31 2.72
CA ALA A 61 17.76 -0.62 2.94
C ALA A 61 18.03 -1.11 4.37
N ASP A 62 19.04 -1.97 4.50
CA ASP A 62 19.46 -2.53 5.79
C ASP A 62 20.01 -1.45 6.74
N ALA A 63 20.48 -0.32 6.20
CA ALA A 63 20.90 0.86 6.97
C ALA A 63 19.72 1.64 7.56
N GLY A 64 18.49 1.44 7.05
CA GLY A 64 17.34 2.28 7.34
C GLY A 64 17.38 3.58 6.54
N VAL A 65 16.52 4.53 6.90
CA VAL A 65 16.42 5.85 6.23
C VAL A 65 16.73 6.96 7.21
N GLU A 66 17.34 8.04 6.72
CA GLU A 66 17.61 9.25 7.52
C GLU A 66 16.36 10.13 7.68
N GLU A 67 15.44 10.09 6.71
CA GLU A 67 14.22 10.88 6.79
C GLU A 67 13.28 10.38 7.90
N ARG A 68 12.43 11.30 8.39
CA ARG A 68 11.35 10.94 9.30
C ARG A 68 10.38 9.99 8.62
N VAL A 69 10.05 8.88 9.27
CA VAL A 69 9.08 7.92 8.76
C VAL A 69 7.72 8.16 9.42
N VAL A 70 6.80 8.76 8.68
CA VAL A 70 5.47 9.13 9.16
C VAL A 70 4.50 7.97 8.97
N ARG A 71 3.86 7.55 10.07
CA ARG A 71 2.76 6.59 10.05
C ARG A 71 1.49 7.25 10.56
N LEU A 72 0.42 7.10 9.78
CA LEU A 72 -0.91 7.60 10.15
C LEU A 72 -1.58 6.63 11.13
N THR A 73 -1.88 7.11 12.33
CA THR A 73 -2.51 6.36 13.44
C THR A 73 -3.64 7.17 14.07
N GLY A 74 -4.19 6.72 15.21
CA GLY A 74 -5.20 7.47 15.97
C GLY A 74 -6.41 7.86 15.10
N ALA A 75 -6.75 9.15 15.06
CA ALA A 75 -7.88 9.65 14.27
C ALA A 75 -7.70 9.42 12.75
N PHE A 76 -6.47 9.43 12.23
CA PHE A 76 -6.19 9.06 10.84
C PHE A 76 -6.32 7.57 10.56
N ALA A 77 -6.54 6.72 11.58
CA ALA A 77 -6.81 5.30 11.42
C ALA A 77 -8.27 4.92 11.81
N GLN A 78 -9.16 5.91 11.90
CA GLN A 78 -10.59 5.71 12.09
C GLN A 78 -11.35 5.72 10.76
N LYS A 79 -12.54 5.13 10.75
CA LYS A 79 -13.44 5.12 9.60
C LYS A 79 -14.85 5.50 10.03
N ASP A 80 -15.42 6.43 9.30
CA ASP A 80 -16.85 6.71 9.29
C ASP A 80 -17.42 6.21 7.95
N LEU A 81 -18.32 5.24 8.05
CA LEU A 81 -18.96 4.60 6.90
C LEU A 81 -20.44 4.97 6.79
N GLU A 82 -20.92 5.93 7.59
CA GLU A 82 -22.28 6.44 7.46
C GLU A 82 -22.43 7.14 6.09
N PRO A 83 -23.52 6.86 5.35
CA PRO A 83 -23.81 7.55 4.10
C PRO A 83 -24.03 9.05 4.34
N ASP A 84 -23.36 9.90 3.58
CA ASP A 84 -23.65 11.32 3.56
C ASP A 84 -24.97 11.55 2.82
N PRO A 85 -25.98 12.14 3.50
CA PRO A 85 -27.32 12.29 2.93
C PRO A 85 -27.38 13.27 1.77
N ALA A 86 -26.41 14.18 1.62
CA ALA A 86 -26.37 15.14 0.53
C ALA A 86 -25.69 14.58 -0.74
N LEU A 87 -24.91 13.51 -0.61
CA LEU A 87 -24.12 12.92 -1.70
C LEU A 87 -24.51 11.48 -2.03
N SER A 88 -25.41 10.88 -1.25
CA SER A 88 -25.88 9.51 -1.44
C SER A 88 -27.32 9.51 -1.96
N ASP A 89 -27.64 8.50 -2.76
CA ASP A 89 -29.00 8.17 -3.19
C ASP A 89 -29.32 6.71 -2.81
N ASP A 90 -30.40 6.12 -3.35
CA ASP A 90 -30.81 4.74 -3.06
C ASP A 90 -29.77 3.70 -3.48
N ALA A 91 -29.01 3.96 -4.55
CA ALA A 91 -28.04 3.04 -5.12
C ALA A 91 -26.59 3.39 -4.77
N VAL A 92 -26.21 4.67 -4.84
CA VAL A 92 -24.86 5.17 -4.62
C VAL A 92 -24.71 5.67 -3.19
N VAL A 93 -23.63 5.25 -2.53
CA VAL A 93 -23.27 5.66 -1.17
C VAL A 93 -21.95 6.40 -1.20
N VAL A 94 -21.96 7.65 -0.76
CA VAL A 94 -20.72 8.36 -0.43
C VAL A 94 -20.55 8.35 1.07
N THR A 95 -19.50 7.69 1.57
CA THR A 95 -19.27 7.56 3.01
C THR A 95 -18.91 8.90 3.66
N GLY A 96 -18.95 8.93 4.99
CA GLY A 96 -18.11 9.81 5.79
C GLY A 96 -16.61 9.62 5.53
N TRP A 97 -15.78 10.18 6.41
CA TRP A 97 -14.33 10.15 6.22
C TRP A 97 -13.71 8.82 6.69
N VAL A 98 -12.91 8.22 5.82
CA VAL A 98 -12.08 7.05 6.08
C VAL A 98 -10.62 7.48 6.12
N GLY A 99 -9.98 7.34 7.28
CA GLY A 99 -8.60 7.75 7.48
C GLY A 99 -7.59 6.95 6.65
N GLY A 100 -6.51 7.60 6.22
CA GLY A 100 -5.44 6.99 5.42
C GLY A 100 -4.67 5.88 6.14
N GLY A 101 -4.69 5.87 7.48
CA GLY A 101 -4.11 4.83 8.33
C GLY A 101 -5.00 3.59 8.51
N VAL A 102 -6.25 3.61 8.02
CA VAL A 102 -7.18 2.47 8.15
C VAL A 102 -6.63 1.25 7.39
N PRO A 103 -6.53 0.07 8.02
CA PRO A 103 -6.15 -1.16 7.32
C PRO A 103 -7.18 -1.58 6.27
N LEU A 104 -6.78 -1.63 5.00
CA LEU A 104 -7.65 -1.95 3.87
C LEU A 104 -8.34 -3.32 4.01
N PRO A 105 -7.67 -4.43 4.43
CA PRO A 105 -8.36 -5.71 4.59
C PRO A 105 -9.49 -5.68 5.62
N GLY A 106 -9.33 -4.90 6.69
CA GLY A 106 -10.35 -4.72 7.71
C GLY A 106 -11.51 -3.86 7.22
N LEU A 107 -11.23 -2.84 6.40
CA LEU A 107 -12.24 -2.03 5.73
C LEU A 107 -13.10 -2.87 4.79
N LEU A 108 -12.51 -3.65 3.88
CA LEU A 108 -13.24 -4.49 2.91
C LEU A 108 -14.21 -5.46 3.60
N ARG A 109 -13.79 -6.12 4.68
CA ARG A 109 -14.68 -6.99 5.47
C ARG A 109 -15.85 -6.24 6.09
N THR A 110 -15.68 -4.98 6.47
CA THR A 110 -16.78 -4.17 6.98
C THR A 110 -17.73 -3.75 5.84
N LEU A 111 -17.19 -3.32 4.70
CA LEU A 111 -17.99 -2.94 3.53
C LEU A 111 -18.85 -4.11 3.03
N GLN A 112 -18.28 -5.31 2.95
CA GLN A 112 -19.01 -6.52 2.58
C GLN A 112 -20.22 -6.78 3.50
N LYS A 113 -20.02 -6.73 4.82
CA LYS A 113 -21.11 -6.93 5.79
C LYS A 113 -22.22 -5.88 5.70
N LEU A 114 -21.86 -4.66 5.30
CA LEU A 114 -22.80 -3.55 5.09
C LEU A 114 -23.46 -3.58 3.71
N GLY A 115 -23.11 -4.54 2.83
CA GLY A 115 -23.62 -4.58 1.47
C GLY A 115 -23.12 -3.41 0.62
N LEU A 116 -21.91 -2.90 0.90
CA LEU A 116 -21.30 -1.81 0.15
C LEU A 116 -20.25 -2.36 -0.82
N SER A 117 -20.59 -2.34 -2.11
CA SER A 117 -19.77 -2.81 -3.24
C SER A 117 -18.87 -1.69 -3.79
N ASN A 118 -17.99 -2.03 -4.74
CA ASN A 118 -17.12 -1.17 -5.57
C ASN A 118 -15.63 -1.10 -5.12
N LEU A 119 -15.19 -1.97 -4.21
CA LEU A 119 -13.79 -2.07 -3.78
C LEU A 119 -13.27 -3.51 -3.66
N GLU A 120 -14.07 -4.49 -4.05
CA GLU A 120 -13.76 -5.92 -3.96
C GLU A 120 -12.48 -6.29 -4.74
N GLY A 121 -12.19 -5.57 -5.83
CA GLY A 121 -10.99 -5.74 -6.64
C GLY A 121 -9.68 -5.48 -5.91
N THR A 122 -9.73 -4.87 -4.72
CA THR A 122 -8.58 -4.62 -3.85
C THR A 122 -8.37 -5.69 -2.77
N VAL A 123 -9.18 -6.76 -2.76
CA VAL A 123 -9.03 -7.87 -1.81
C VAL A 123 -7.64 -8.52 -1.90
N GLY A 124 -7.12 -8.93 -0.74
CA GLY A 124 -5.81 -9.53 -0.62
C GLY A 124 -4.63 -8.55 -0.67
N VAL A 125 -4.88 -7.23 -0.85
CA VAL A 125 -3.84 -6.20 -0.75
C VAL A 125 -3.62 -5.83 0.72
N PRO A 126 -2.44 -6.12 1.32
CA PRO A 126 -2.16 -5.81 2.72
C PRO A 126 -1.70 -4.36 2.89
N ALA A 127 -2.55 -3.40 2.52
CA ALA A 127 -2.26 -1.97 2.58
C ALA A 127 -3.03 -1.26 3.71
N GLN A 128 -2.61 -0.03 3.99
CA GLN A 128 -3.49 0.98 4.59
C GLN A 128 -4.12 1.81 3.47
N VAL A 129 -5.28 2.42 3.72
CA VAL A 129 -6.05 3.19 2.71
C VAL A 129 -5.19 4.22 1.98
N GLY A 130 -4.38 5.01 2.70
CA GLY A 130 -3.53 6.03 2.08
C GLY A 130 -2.48 5.44 1.13
N GLY A 131 -1.90 4.28 1.49
CA GLY A 131 -0.98 3.55 0.61
C GLY A 131 -1.69 2.89 -0.58
N ALA A 132 -2.92 2.42 -0.39
CA ALA A 132 -3.74 1.88 -1.47
C ALA A 132 -4.12 2.98 -2.48
N VAL A 133 -4.41 4.19 -2.01
CA VAL A 133 -4.62 5.35 -2.87
C VAL A 133 -3.33 5.73 -3.58
N TRP A 134 -2.21 5.88 -2.85
CA TRP A 134 -0.90 6.24 -3.41
C TRP A 134 -0.52 5.37 -4.63
N MET A 135 -0.73 4.06 -4.52
CA MET A 135 -0.39 3.09 -5.55
C MET A 135 -1.51 2.83 -6.56
N ASN A 136 -2.68 3.48 -6.45
CA ASN A 136 -3.92 3.03 -7.09
C ASN A 136 -4.03 1.49 -7.06
N ALA A 137 -3.98 0.94 -5.85
CA ALA A 137 -3.85 -0.48 -5.63
C ALA A 137 -5.07 -1.22 -6.15
N GLY A 138 -4.85 -2.30 -6.89
CA GLY A 138 -5.95 -3.02 -7.50
C GLY A 138 -5.53 -4.30 -8.19
N THR A 139 -6.51 -4.97 -8.77
CA THR A 139 -6.34 -6.16 -9.61
C THR A 139 -7.11 -5.95 -10.90
N ARG A 140 -7.17 -6.97 -11.75
CA ARG A 140 -8.05 -6.95 -12.94
C ARG A 140 -9.55 -6.83 -12.61
N TYR A 141 -9.93 -6.99 -11.35
CA TYR A 141 -11.33 -6.93 -10.88
C TYR A 141 -11.73 -5.54 -10.36
N GLY A 142 -10.81 -4.58 -10.37
CA GLY A 142 -11.02 -3.22 -9.88
C GLY A 142 -9.83 -2.70 -9.08
N GLU A 143 -9.82 -1.40 -8.87
CA GLU A 143 -8.74 -0.66 -8.22
C GLU A 143 -9.24 0.41 -7.27
N MET A 144 -8.35 0.94 -6.43
CA MET A 144 -8.72 1.84 -5.33
C MET A 144 -9.47 3.07 -5.84
N PHE A 145 -9.07 3.63 -6.99
CA PHE A 145 -9.69 4.81 -7.58
C PHE A 145 -11.13 4.59 -8.05
N ASP A 146 -11.54 3.34 -8.35
CA ASP A 146 -12.94 3.03 -8.70
C ASP A 146 -13.91 3.43 -7.58
N GLY A 147 -13.45 3.32 -6.32
CA GLY A 147 -14.24 3.57 -5.13
C GLY A 147 -13.95 4.91 -4.45
N LEU A 148 -13.28 5.88 -5.09
CA LEU A 148 -13.00 7.19 -4.49
C LEU A 148 -14.03 8.25 -4.91
N HIS A 149 -14.47 9.05 -3.94
CA HIS A 149 -15.26 10.26 -4.18
C HIS A 149 -14.43 11.54 -3.95
N THR A 150 -13.79 11.62 -2.78
CA THR A 150 -13.04 12.80 -2.35
C THR A 150 -11.84 12.37 -1.52
N LEU A 151 -10.74 13.12 -1.62
CA LEU A 151 -9.53 12.89 -0.86
C LEU A 151 -9.16 14.19 -0.13
N GLU A 152 -8.72 14.04 1.11
CA GLU A 152 -7.95 15.08 1.79
C GLU A 152 -6.46 14.76 1.64
N ILE A 153 -5.71 15.73 1.12
CA ILE A 153 -4.28 15.65 0.92
C ILE A 153 -3.62 16.79 1.67
N VAL A 154 -2.75 16.45 2.62
CA VAL A 154 -1.90 17.43 3.30
C VAL A 154 -0.63 17.63 2.49
N THR A 155 -0.30 18.88 2.24
CA THR A 155 0.86 19.33 1.46
C THR A 155 1.71 20.29 2.30
N PRO A 156 2.95 20.60 1.90
CA PRO A 156 3.74 21.64 2.56
C PRO A 156 3.07 23.03 2.53
N GLY A 157 2.18 23.27 1.56
CA GLY A 157 1.39 24.51 1.45
C GLY A 157 0.06 24.49 2.20
N GLY A 158 -0.23 23.41 2.96
CA GLY A 158 -1.48 23.22 3.70
C GLY A 158 -2.35 22.09 3.16
N THR A 159 -3.56 21.98 3.71
CA THR A 159 -4.52 20.92 3.40
C THR A 159 -5.33 21.26 2.15
N ARG A 160 -5.44 20.30 1.23
CA ARG A 160 -6.27 20.38 0.03
C ARG A 160 -7.32 19.27 0.07
N VAL A 161 -8.51 19.58 -0.41
CA VAL A 161 -9.56 18.61 -0.67
C VAL A 161 -9.72 18.53 -2.19
N VAL A 162 -9.58 17.32 -2.74
CA VAL A 162 -9.59 17.06 -4.18
C VAL A 162 -10.48 15.87 -4.51
N THR A 163 -10.85 15.75 -5.76
CA THR A 163 -11.55 14.59 -6.35
C THR A 163 -10.57 13.77 -7.20
N PRO A 164 -10.93 12.53 -7.58
CA PRO A 164 -10.13 11.76 -8.53
C PRO A 164 -9.86 12.50 -9.85
N ASP A 165 -10.81 13.31 -10.34
CA ASP A 165 -10.68 14.05 -11.60
C ASP A 165 -9.61 15.16 -11.54
N ASP A 166 -9.22 15.60 -10.33
CA ASP A 166 -8.14 16.57 -10.12
C ASP A 166 -6.74 15.94 -10.19
N LEU A 167 -6.66 14.61 -10.32
CA LEU A 167 -5.41 13.84 -10.27
C LEU A 167 -5.15 13.14 -11.60
N ALA A 168 -3.88 13.15 -12.05
CA ALA A 168 -3.45 12.39 -13.22
C ALA A 168 -3.16 10.92 -12.86
N TRP A 169 -4.15 10.23 -12.30
CA TRP A 169 -4.03 8.84 -11.88
C TRP A 169 -4.16 7.87 -13.06
N GLY A 170 -3.73 6.63 -12.85
CA GLY A 170 -3.79 5.56 -13.84
C GLY A 170 -3.27 4.23 -13.28
N TYR A 171 -2.86 3.32 -14.16
CA TYR A 171 -2.39 2.00 -13.76
C TYR A 171 -1.19 2.11 -12.80
N ARG A 172 -1.40 1.71 -11.55
CA ARG A 172 -0.39 1.74 -10.47
C ARG A 172 0.18 3.13 -10.19
N ASN A 173 -0.60 4.18 -10.44
CA ASN A 173 -0.18 5.56 -10.28
C ASN A 173 -1.35 6.42 -9.78
N SER A 174 -1.12 7.23 -8.75
CA SER A 174 -2.13 8.16 -8.22
C SER A 174 -2.00 9.59 -8.77
N GLY A 175 -0.89 9.94 -9.41
CA GLY A 175 -0.58 11.33 -9.78
C GLY A 175 -0.31 12.26 -8.58
N ILE A 176 -0.24 11.72 -7.36
CA ILE A 176 0.01 12.49 -6.14
C ILE A 176 1.53 12.73 -6.00
N PRO A 177 1.99 13.96 -5.69
CA PRO A 177 3.41 14.21 -5.48
C PRO A 177 3.95 13.50 -4.22
N ARG A 178 5.24 13.12 -4.24
CA ARG A 178 5.88 12.38 -3.13
C ARG A 178 5.83 13.07 -1.77
N ASN A 179 5.81 14.41 -1.75
CA ASN A 179 5.70 15.21 -0.53
C ASN A 179 4.23 15.54 -0.18
N HIS A 180 3.27 14.74 -0.62
CA HIS A 180 1.86 14.91 -0.28
C HIS A 180 1.36 13.67 0.46
N VAL A 181 0.50 13.89 1.46
CA VAL A 181 0.03 12.83 2.36
C VAL A 181 -1.48 12.70 2.25
N VAL A 182 -1.95 11.52 1.83
CA VAL A 182 -3.39 11.19 1.84
C VAL A 182 -3.82 10.90 3.27
N THR A 183 -4.46 11.87 3.93
CA THR A 183 -4.86 11.77 5.34
C THR A 183 -6.20 11.07 5.53
N ARG A 184 -7.15 11.28 4.62
CA ARG A 184 -8.47 10.64 4.62
C ARG A 184 -9.12 10.70 3.25
N VAL A 185 -10.05 9.79 3.01
CA VAL A 185 -10.84 9.71 1.79
C VAL A 185 -12.32 9.53 2.12
N ARG A 186 -13.18 9.88 1.17
CA ARG A 186 -14.58 9.51 1.13
C ARG A 186 -14.74 8.50 0.00
N LEU A 187 -15.39 7.39 0.30
CA LEU A 187 -15.55 6.30 -0.65
C LEU A 187 -16.86 6.46 -1.43
N LYS A 188 -16.83 6.19 -2.73
CA LYS A 188 -17.99 6.08 -3.61
C LYS A 188 -18.32 4.61 -3.82
N LEU A 189 -19.36 4.13 -3.16
CA LEU A 189 -19.74 2.73 -3.08
C LEU A 189 -21.14 2.53 -3.66
N VAL A 190 -21.53 1.28 -3.84
CA VAL A 190 -22.85 0.92 -4.38
C VAL A 190 -23.53 -0.08 -3.46
N ARG A 191 -24.79 0.18 -3.08
CA ARG A 191 -25.58 -0.75 -2.28
C ARG A 191 -25.85 -2.05 -3.06
N ARG A 192 -25.58 -3.18 -2.42
CA ARG A 192 -25.79 -4.55 -2.91
C ARG A 192 -26.17 -5.46 -1.75
N ALA A 193 -26.67 -6.65 -2.07
CA ALA A 193 -26.78 -7.69 -1.05
C ALA A 193 -25.37 -8.03 -0.54
N PRO A 194 -25.15 -8.19 0.78
CA PRO A 194 -23.85 -8.60 1.34
C PRO A 194 -23.27 -9.86 0.68
N GLU A 195 -24.12 -10.77 0.24
CA GLU A 195 -23.77 -12.01 -0.46
C GLU A 195 -23.18 -11.74 -1.85
N ASP A 196 -23.71 -10.74 -2.58
CA ASP A 196 -23.18 -10.34 -3.88
C ASP A 196 -21.79 -9.71 -3.75
N VAL A 197 -21.59 -8.91 -2.71
CA VAL A 197 -20.28 -8.32 -2.40
C VAL A 197 -19.29 -9.42 -2.04
N GLN A 198 -19.71 -10.41 -1.23
CA GLN A 198 -18.88 -11.56 -0.88
C GLN A 198 -18.50 -12.36 -2.13
N ALA A 199 -19.45 -12.66 -3.02
CA ALA A 199 -19.18 -13.41 -4.24
C ALA A 199 -18.15 -12.70 -5.14
N LYS A 200 -18.21 -11.37 -5.24
CA LYS A 200 -17.20 -10.57 -5.95
C LYS A 200 -15.82 -10.63 -5.28
N MET A 201 -15.77 -10.53 -3.95
CA MET A 201 -14.52 -10.69 -3.19
C MET A 201 -13.92 -12.09 -3.38
N ASP A 202 -14.73 -13.14 -3.35
CA ASP A 202 -14.28 -14.51 -3.55
C ASP A 202 -13.72 -14.73 -4.96
N ALA A 203 -14.37 -14.16 -5.98
CA ALA A 203 -13.89 -14.22 -7.36
C ALA A 203 -12.53 -13.51 -7.52
N ALA A 204 -12.35 -12.35 -6.88
CA ALA A 204 -11.10 -11.62 -6.90
C ALA A 204 -9.98 -12.34 -6.10
N ASP A 205 -10.30 -12.93 -4.96
CA ASP A 205 -9.34 -13.68 -4.12
C ASP A 205 -8.93 -15.01 -4.77
N ALA A 206 -9.86 -15.70 -5.45
CA ALA A 206 -9.56 -16.94 -6.17
C ALA A 206 -8.47 -16.74 -7.24
N ALA A 207 -8.41 -15.56 -7.88
CA ALA A 207 -7.36 -15.22 -8.84
C ALA A 207 -5.97 -15.07 -8.21
N ARG A 208 -5.87 -15.04 -6.88
CA ARG A 208 -4.63 -14.91 -6.12
C ARG A 208 -4.13 -16.25 -5.54
N LYS A 209 -4.86 -17.35 -5.74
CA LYS A 209 -4.56 -18.67 -5.12
C LYS A 209 -3.14 -19.21 -5.39
N GLY A 210 -2.49 -18.75 -6.47
CA GLY A 210 -1.11 -19.11 -6.83
C GLY A 210 -0.02 -18.19 -6.25
N GLN A 211 -0.37 -17.19 -5.45
CA GLN A 211 0.61 -16.28 -4.85
C GLN A 211 1.20 -16.88 -3.57
N PRO A 212 2.48 -16.61 -3.27
CA PRO A 212 3.12 -17.13 -2.07
C PRO A 212 2.49 -16.54 -0.81
N LYS A 213 2.39 -17.36 0.24
CA LYS A 213 1.92 -16.96 1.59
C LYS A 213 3.04 -16.48 2.51
N MET A 214 4.28 -16.52 2.02
CA MET A 214 5.47 -16.09 2.75
C MET A 214 5.60 -14.55 2.76
N ARG A 215 6.52 -14.04 3.57
CA ARG A 215 6.85 -12.61 3.64
C ARG A 215 7.36 -12.11 2.28
N THR A 216 6.68 -11.14 1.69
CA THR A 216 6.97 -10.60 0.35
C THR A 216 6.38 -9.20 0.19
N PRO A 217 6.98 -8.30 -0.63
CA PRO A 217 6.37 -7.02 -1.02
C PRO A 217 5.45 -7.16 -2.25
N GLY A 218 5.06 -8.38 -2.63
CA GLY A 218 4.16 -8.61 -3.77
C GLY A 218 4.92 -8.85 -5.08
N CYS A 219 4.35 -8.35 -6.18
CA CYS A 219 4.98 -8.40 -7.49
C CYS A 219 6.19 -7.46 -7.54
N ALA A 220 7.35 -7.97 -7.94
CA ALA A 220 8.57 -7.18 -8.07
C ALA A 220 8.52 -6.20 -9.24
N PHE A 221 7.98 -6.64 -10.38
CA PHE A 221 7.96 -5.86 -11.63
C PHE A 221 6.55 -5.69 -12.17
N LYS A 222 6.32 -4.55 -12.83
CA LYS A 222 5.13 -4.30 -13.64
C LYS A 222 5.14 -5.17 -14.89
N ASN A 223 3.98 -5.37 -15.50
CA ASN A 223 3.84 -6.17 -16.72
C ASN A 223 4.22 -5.35 -17.97
N PRO A 224 5.35 -5.63 -18.65
CA PRO A 224 5.77 -4.86 -19.83
C PRO A 224 4.87 -5.17 -21.03
N GLY A 225 4.34 -4.13 -21.71
CA GLY A 225 3.60 -4.30 -22.96
C GLY A 225 2.39 -5.25 -22.88
N GLY A 226 1.78 -5.40 -21.70
CA GLY A 226 0.69 -6.35 -21.46
C GLY A 226 1.11 -7.81 -21.28
N VAL A 227 2.41 -8.11 -21.34
CA VAL A 227 2.97 -9.44 -21.05
C VAL A 227 3.21 -9.58 -19.56
N SER A 228 2.86 -10.74 -19.00
CA SER A 228 3.10 -11.02 -17.58
C SER A 228 4.60 -11.07 -17.27
N ALA A 229 5.08 -10.19 -16.38
CA ALA A 229 6.45 -10.25 -15.89
C ALA A 229 6.75 -11.60 -15.21
N GLY A 230 5.78 -12.16 -14.47
CA GLY A 230 5.91 -13.48 -13.87
C GLY A 230 6.15 -14.58 -14.89
N LYS A 231 5.51 -14.53 -16.06
CA LYS A 231 5.75 -15.49 -17.15
C LYS A 231 7.17 -15.35 -17.70
N LEU A 232 7.61 -14.13 -17.96
CA LEU A 232 8.94 -13.84 -18.50
C LEU A 232 10.06 -14.31 -17.56
N ILE A 233 9.89 -14.09 -16.25
CA ILE A 233 10.84 -14.55 -15.21
C ILE A 233 10.85 -16.08 -15.08
N ASP A 234 9.69 -16.72 -15.26
CA ASP A 234 9.57 -18.18 -15.25
C ASP A 234 10.26 -18.82 -16.46
N GLU A 235 10.04 -18.28 -17.67
CA GLU A 235 10.70 -18.72 -18.91
C GLU A 235 12.22 -18.52 -18.87
N ALA A 236 12.69 -17.53 -18.12
CA ALA A 236 14.11 -17.31 -17.83
C ALA A 236 14.71 -18.37 -16.86
N GLY A 237 13.88 -19.25 -16.29
CA GLY A 237 14.29 -20.36 -15.42
C GLY A 237 14.66 -19.92 -14.01
N LEU A 238 14.12 -18.80 -13.51
CA LEU A 238 14.58 -18.18 -12.26
C LEU A 238 13.80 -18.59 -11.00
N LYS A 239 12.69 -19.33 -11.12
CA LYS A 239 11.94 -19.84 -9.95
C LYS A 239 12.84 -20.66 -9.02
N GLY A 240 12.75 -20.42 -7.72
CA GLY A 240 13.57 -21.08 -6.71
C GLY A 240 14.99 -20.56 -6.59
N THR A 241 15.41 -19.61 -7.43
CA THR A 241 16.73 -18.97 -7.31
C THR A 241 16.80 -18.22 -5.99
N ARG A 242 17.91 -18.40 -5.26
CA ARG A 242 18.12 -17.89 -3.91
C ARG A 242 19.41 -17.08 -3.82
N VAL A 243 19.34 -15.96 -3.12
CA VAL A 243 20.50 -15.18 -2.67
C VAL A 243 20.31 -14.90 -1.18
N GLY A 244 21.29 -15.27 -0.36
CA GLY A 244 21.16 -15.20 1.10
C GLY A 244 19.91 -15.91 1.59
N ASN A 245 18.99 -15.20 2.23
CA ASN A 245 17.69 -15.73 2.67
C ASN A 245 16.49 -15.19 1.86
N ALA A 246 16.72 -14.48 0.75
CA ALA A 246 15.69 -14.14 -0.21
C ALA A 246 15.63 -15.21 -1.33
N MET A 247 14.44 -15.47 -1.84
CA MET A 247 14.22 -16.45 -2.91
C MET A 247 13.13 -15.99 -3.87
N ILE A 248 13.29 -16.29 -5.15
CA ILE A 248 12.21 -16.16 -6.14
C ILE A 248 11.21 -17.30 -5.91
N ALA A 249 9.96 -16.97 -5.64
CA ALA A 249 8.95 -17.93 -5.23
C ALA A 249 8.68 -19.00 -6.32
N PRO A 250 8.71 -20.30 -5.97
CA PRO A 250 8.33 -21.37 -6.89
C PRO A 250 6.89 -21.27 -7.40
N GLU A 251 5.99 -20.75 -6.56
CA GLU A 251 4.57 -20.61 -6.88
C GLU A 251 4.32 -19.50 -7.91
N HIS A 252 5.09 -18.42 -7.86
CA HIS A 252 4.93 -17.26 -8.73
C HIS A 252 6.24 -16.49 -8.92
N ALA A 253 6.84 -16.56 -10.12
CA ALA A 253 8.19 -16.05 -10.37
C ALA A 253 8.37 -14.52 -10.19
N ASN A 254 7.29 -13.74 -10.28
CA ASN A 254 7.34 -12.30 -9.99
C ASN A 254 7.39 -11.95 -8.49
N PHE A 255 7.41 -12.93 -7.59
CA PHE A 255 7.44 -12.67 -6.15
C PHE A 255 8.80 -13.06 -5.58
N ILE A 256 9.41 -12.13 -4.85
CA ILE A 256 10.57 -12.42 -4.01
C ILE A 256 10.07 -12.61 -2.58
N VAL A 257 10.40 -13.75 -1.99
CA VAL A 257 10.02 -14.12 -0.62
C VAL A 257 11.21 -14.10 0.31
N ASN A 258 10.97 -13.66 1.54
CA ASN A 258 11.91 -13.77 2.64
C ASN A 258 11.69 -15.10 3.37
N LEU A 259 12.69 -15.99 3.33
CA LEU A 259 12.68 -17.30 3.98
C LEU A 259 12.92 -17.23 5.50
N GLY A 260 13.11 -16.01 6.02
CA GLY A 260 13.54 -15.72 7.37
C GLY A 260 14.96 -15.15 7.37
N GLY A 261 15.13 -13.95 7.93
CA GLY A 261 16.45 -13.30 8.02
C GLY A 261 17.06 -12.87 6.69
N ALA A 262 16.25 -12.63 5.64
CA ALA A 262 16.73 -11.95 4.44
C ALA A 262 17.12 -10.50 4.74
N THR A 263 18.13 -10.02 4.04
CA THR A 263 18.54 -8.62 4.01
C THR A 263 17.90 -7.91 2.81
N SER A 264 17.91 -6.58 2.82
CA SER A 264 17.54 -5.79 1.64
C SER A 264 18.50 -6.06 0.48
N ALA A 265 19.79 -6.25 0.77
CA ALA A 265 20.81 -6.57 -0.22
C ALA A 265 20.53 -7.90 -0.95
N ASP A 266 20.04 -8.92 -0.23
CA ASP A 266 19.61 -10.20 -0.83
C ASP A 266 18.48 -9.99 -1.85
N VAL A 267 17.50 -9.15 -1.50
CA VAL A 267 16.37 -8.83 -2.38
C VAL A 267 16.84 -8.06 -3.62
N LEU A 268 17.69 -7.05 -3.43
CA LEU A 268 18.26 -6.26 -4.53
C LEU A 268 19.07 -7.13 -5.50
N ALA A 269 19.90 -8.04 -4.98
CA ALA A 269 20.68 -8.96 -5.81
C ALA A 269 19.78 -9.87 -6.68
N LEU A 270 18.63 -10.30 -6.17
CA LEU A 270 17.65 -11.04 -6.97
C LEU A 270 16.97 -10.17 -8.03
N LEU A 271 16.66 -8.90 -7.72
CA LEU A 271 16.11 -7.97 -8.71
C LEU A 271 17.09 -7.73 -9.87
N ASP A 272 18.38 -7.56 -9.55
CA ASP A 272 19.43 -7.37 -10.55
C ASP A 272 19.62 -8.64 -11.40
N LEU A 273 19.59 -9.82 -10.78
CA LEU A 273 19.66 -11.09 -11.50
C LEU A 273 18.47 -11.26 -12.46
N ILE A 274 17.26 -10.90 -12.04
CA ILE A 274 16.07 -10.96 -12.88
C ILE A 274 16.24 -10.05 -14.10
N ARG A 275 16.63 -8.79 -13.90
CA ARG A 275 16.85 -7.82 -14.98
C ARG A 275 17.91 -8.30 -15.97
N ALA A 276 19.02 -8.85 -15.46
CA ALA A 276 20.10 -9.36 -16.29
C ALA A 276 19.68 -10.56 -17.17
N ARG A 277 18.72 -11.38 -16.71
CA ARG A 277 18.37 -12.65 -17.35
C ARG A 277 17.16 -12.57 -18.28
N VAL A 278 16.15 -11.76 -17.97
CA VAL A 278 14.89 -11.72 -18.72
C VAL A 278 15.06 -11.01 -20.09
N GLY A 279 16.06 -10.14 -20.24
CA GLY A 279 16.44 -9.56 -21.54
C GLY A 279 15.46 -8.53 -22.12
N VAL A 280 14.40 -8.17 -21.39
CA VAL A 280 13.52 -7.03 -21.68
C VAL A 280 13.58 -6.03 -20.53
N ASP A 281 13.26 -4.78 -20.82
CA ASP A 281 13.21 -3.75 -19.78
C ASP A 281 12.03 -4.00 -18.84
N LEU A 282 12.34 -4.24 -17.56
CA LEU A 282 11.37 -4.50 -16.51
C LEU A 282 11.32 -3.32 -15.55
N GLU A 283 10.22 -2.58 -15.60
CA GLU A 283 9.94 -1.51 -14.65
C GLU A 283 9.62 -2.10 -13.26
N LEU A 284 10.30 -1.61 -12.24
CA LEU A 284 10.10 -2.04 -10.86
C LEU A 284 8.74 -1.56 -10.34
N GLU A 285 7.99 -2.47 -9.71
CA GLU A 285 6.75 -2.11 -8.99
C GLU A 285 7.04 -1.81 -7.52
N TYR A 286 8.02 -2.48 -6.92
CA TYR A 286 8.52 -2.13 -5.59
C TYR A 286 9.02 -0.68 -5.54
N GLU A 287 8.78 -0.05 -4.40
CA GLU A 287 9.46 1.18 -4.04
C GLU A 287 10.65 0.88 -3.13
N LEU A 288 11.84 1.29 -3.59
CA LEU A 288 13.09 1.14 -2.84
C LEU A 288 13.32 2.37 -1.98
N TRP A 289 13.56 2.16 -0.69
CA TRP A 289 14.03 3.20 0.21
C TRP A 289 15.52 3.00 0.49
N PRO A 290 16.37 3.99 0.18
CA PRO A 290 17.82 3.89 0.34
C PRO A 290 18.26 3.90 1.80
#